data_AF-A0A4Q8QPT0-F1
#
_entry.id   AF-A0A4Q8QPT0-F1
#
_cell.length_a   1.000
_cell.length_b   1.000
_cell.length_c   1.000
_cell.angle_alpha   90.00
_cell.angle_beta   90.00
_cell.angle_gamma   90.00
#
_symmetry.space_group_name_H-M   'P 1'
#
loop_
_entity.id
_entity.type
_entity.pdbx_description
1 polymer ?
#
loop_
_entity_poly.entity_id
_entity_poly.type
_entity_poly.pdbx_seq_one_letter_code
_entity_poly.pdbx_strand_id
1 'polypeptide(L)'
;MSETMNLHQAPEVMNLHRALWAGRIMTAAVVVALVADGTIQLFAPAQIASMLQETGFAMDLTRVVAPIILACAILYAVPATAVLGAILVTGFLGGAICAHVRIGELGSPPELISLLLGALTWGGLYARDARVRALLPLIR
;
A
#
# COMPACT_ATOMS: atom_id res chain seq x y z
N MET A 1 28.14 -31.22 25.81
CA MET A 1 27.71 -31.92 24.57
C MET A 1 27.29 -30.82 23.61
N SER A 2 28.27 -30.36 22.83
CA SER A 2 28.20 -29.08 22.12
C SER A 2 27.25 -29.10 20.94
N GLU A 3 26.43 -28.05 20.92
CA GLU A 3 25.78 -27.42 19.78
C GLU A 3 26.48 -27.66 18.43
N THR A 4 26.00 -28.65 17.68
CA THR A 4 26.10 -28.61 16.23
C THR A 4 25.02 -27.68 15.70
N MET A 5 25.26 -26.38 15.80
CA MET A 5 24.47 -25.38 15.08
C MET A 5 24.68 -25.64 13.59
N ASN A 6 23.69 -26.29 12.97
CA ASN A 6 23.72 -26.75 11.60
C ASN A 6 23.95 -25.53 10.67
N LEU A 7 25.10 -25.49 10.00
CA LEU A 7 25.48 -24.42 9.06
C LEU A 7 24.44 -24.25 7.92
N HIS A 8 23.57 -25.24 7.71
CA HIS A 8 22.47 -25.18 6.76
C HIS A 8 21.24 -24.39 7.26
N GLN A 9 21.01 -24.29 8.57
CA GLN A 9 19.87 -23.56 9.12
C GLN A 9 20.12 -22.04 9.14
N ALA A 10 21.37 -21.61 9.39
CA ALA A 10 21.75 -20.19 9.46
C ALA A 10 21.35 -19.34 8.24
N PRO A 11 21.57 -19.77 6.98
CA PRO A 11 21.13 -19.00 5.81
C PRO A 11 19.60 -18.92 5.68
N GLU A 12 18.86 -19.94 6.10
CA GLU A 12 17.39 -19.96 6.04
C GLU A 12 16.77 -18.94 7.01
N VAL A 13 17.26 -18.91 8.26
CA VAL A 13 16.75 -17.96 9.27
C VAL A 13 17.06 -16.51 8.89
N MET A 14 18.25 -16.26 8.33
CA MET A 14 18.66 -14.92 7.87
C MET A 14 17.78 -14.42 6.71
N ASN A 15 17.38 -15.31 5.79
CA ASN A 15 16.47 -14.97 4.69
C ASN A 15 15.05 -14.67 5.17
N LEU A 16 14.54 -15.43 6.14
CA LEU A 16 13.24 -15.15 6.75
C LEU A 16 13.24 -13.78 7.44
N HIS A 17 14.29 -13.48 8.22
CA HIS A 17 14.40 -12.20 8.91
C HIS A 17 14.41 -11.02 7.92
N ARG A 18 15.20 -11.11 6.84
CA ARG A 18 15.23 -10.11 5.77
C ARG A 18 13.86 -9.91 5.10
N ALA A 19 13.14 -10.99 4.82
CA ALA A 19 11.81 -10.93 4.23
C ALA A 19 10.78 -10.23 5.15
N LEU A 20 10.83 -10.50 6.46
CA LEU A 20 9.98 -9.81 7.43
C LEU A 20 10.26 -8.31 7.49
N TRP A 21 11.54 -7.91 7.48
CA TRP A 21 11.94 -6.50 7.49
C TRP A 21 11.57 -5.79 6.19
N ALA A 22 11.81 -6.41 5.04
CA ALA A 22 11.36 -5.89 3.75
C ALA A 22 9.85 -5.66 3.75
N GLY A 23 9.08 -6.65 4.23
CA GLY A 23 7.63 -6.52 4.34
C GLY A 23 7.18 -5.38 5.24
N ARG A 24 7.84 -5.17 6.39
CA ARG A 24 7.56 -4.05 7.29
C ARG A 24 7.87 -2.69 6.66
N ILE A 25 8.99 -2.57 5.95
CA ILE A 25 9.37 -1.33 5.26
C ILE A 25 8.34 -0.99 4.17
N MET A 26 7.94 -1.99 3.36
CA MET A 26 6.92 -1.82 2.32
C MET A 26 5.57 -1.39 2.92
N THR A 27 5.12 -2.05 4.00
CA THR A 27 3.89 -1.64 4.68
C THR A 27 4.00 -0.22 5.24
N ALA A 28 5.10 0.13 5.90
CA ALA A 28 5.29 1.46 6.44
C ALA A 28 5.27 2.54 5.34
N ALA A 29 5.95 2.30 4.22
CA ALA A 29 5.95 3.20 3.07
C ALA A 29 4.53 3.45 2.53
N VAL A 30 3.74 2.39 2.35
CA VAL A 30 2.35 2.51 1.90
C VAL A 30 1.50 3.28 2.92
N VAL A 31 1.58 2.92 4.21
CA VAL A 31 0.79 3.59 5.25
C VAL A 31 1.14 5.08 5.32
N VAL A 32 2.41 5.43 5.29
CA VAL A 32 2.86 6.83 5.29
C VAL A 32 2.33 7.58 4.06
N ALA A 33 2.42 6.98 2.87
CA ALA A 33 1.91 7.61 1.64
C ALA A 33 0.40 7.86 1.71
N LEU A 34 -0.38 6.86 2.12
CA LEU A 34 -1.85 6.99 2.22
C LEU A 34 -2.28 7.97 3.32
N VAL A 35 -1.59 7.97 4.46
CA VAL A 35 -1.86 8.93 5.53
C VAL A 35 -1.49 10.35 5.09
N ALA A 36 -0.33 10.54 4.46
CA ALA A 36 0.06 11.84 3.93
C ALA A 36 -0.98 12.37 2.94
N ASP A 37 -1.40 11.54 1.97
CA ASP A 37 -2.43 11.90 1.01
C ASP A 37 -3.76 12.29 1.68
N GLY A 38 -4.28 11.43 2.58
CA GLY A 38 -5.52 11.72 3.30
C GLY A 38 -5.43 12.97 4.19
N THR A 39 -4.28 13.21 4.83
CA THR A 39 -4.09 14.42 5.66
C THR A 39 -4.03 15.69 4.82
N ILE A 40 -3.36 15.67 3.67
CA ILE A 40 -3.33 16.80 2.75
C ILE A 40 -4.74 17.11 2.24
N GLN A 41 -5.50 16.08 1.86
CA GLN A 41 -6.89 16.25 1.43
C GLN A 41 -7.79 16.87 2.52
N LEU A 42 -7.59 16.53 3.80
CA LEU A 42 -8.37 17.09 4.92
C LEU A 42 -7.97 18.51 5.31
N PHE A 43 -6.67 18.74 5.49
CA PHE A 43 -6.16 19.93 6.16
C PHE A 43 -5.61 20.99 5.21
N ALA A 44 -5.20 20.58 4.01
CA ALA A 44 -4.59 21.45 3.02
C ALA A 44 -5.14 21.20 1.60
N PRO A 45 -6.47 21.16 1.37
CA PRO A 45 -7.05 20.87 0.07
C PRO A 45 -6.61 21.88 -1.01
N ALA A 46 -6.23 23.10 -0.63
CA ALA A 46 -5.67 24.10 -1.53
C ALA A 46 -4.36 23.67 -2.21
N GLN A 47 -3.56 22.80 -1.57
CA GLN A 47 -2.29 22.29 -2.15
C GLN A 47 -2.52 21.35 -3.33
N ILE A 48 -3.68 20.69 -3.38
CA ILE A 48 -4.07 19.74 -4.43
C ILE A 48 -5.17 20.32 -5.33
N ALA A 49 -5.47 21.61 -5.22
CA ALA A 49 -6.54 22.24 -5.98
C ALA A 49 -6.30 22.17 -7.49
N SER A 50 -5.05 22.31 -7.95
CA SER A 50 -4.71 22.13 -9.37
C SER A 50 -5.00 20.71 -9.86
N MET A 51 -4.56 19.70 -9.10
CA MET A 51 -4.81 18.29 -9.41
C MET A 51 -6.31 17.96 -9.43
N LEU A 52 -7.09 18.51 -8.50
CA LEU A 52 -8.55 18.35 -8.48
C LEU A 52 -9.22 19.01 -9.69
N GLN A 53 -8.74 20.17 -10.12
CA GLN A 53 -9.26 20.83 -11.32
C GLN A 53 -8.91 20.06 -12.60
N GLU A 54 -7.69 19.55 -12.71
CA GLU A 54 -7.22 18.72 -13.83
C GLU A 54 -8.03 17.42 -13.94
N THR A 55 -8.34 16.81 -12.79
CA THR A 55 -9.15 15.58 -12.72
C THR A 55 -10.66 15.83 -12.80
N GLY A 56 -11.11 17.08 -12.79
CA GLY A 56 -12.51 17.46 -12.85
C GLY A 56 -13.30 17.18 -11.56
N PHE A 57 -12.62 16.95 -10.44
CA PHE A 57 -13.24 16.71 -9.14
C PHE A 57 -13.47 18.02 -8.37
N ALA A 58 -14.64 18.15 -7.75
CA ALA A 58 -14.94 19.28 -6.88
C ALA A 58 -14.10 19.20 -5.59
N MET A 59 -13.62 20.34 -5.09
CA MET A 59 -12.85 20.39 -3.83
C MET A 59 -13.61 19.79 -2.64
N ASP A 60 -14.94 19.89 -2.61
CA ASP A 60 -15.74 19.31 -1.52
C ASP A 60 -15.67 17.78 -1.45
N LEU A 61 -15.29 17.11 -2.55
CA LEU A 61 -15.12 15.66 -2.60
C LEU A 61 -13.96 15.18 -1.72
N THR A 62 -12.94 16.03 -1.51
CA THR A 62 -11.81 15.72 -0.62
C THR A 62 -12.26 15.38 0.80
N ARG A 63 -13.33 16.02 1.31
CA ARG A 63 -13.88 15.73 2.64
C ARG A 63 -14.47 14.34 2.76
N VAL A 64 -14.85 13.72 1.64
CA VAL A 64 -15.40 12.36 1.57
C VAL A 64 -14.30 11.35 1.27
N VAL A 65 -13.41 11.65 0.34
CA VAL A 65 -12.33 10.75 -0.09
C VAL A 65 -11.26 10.60 0.99
N ALA A 66 -10.91 11.68 1.67
CA ALA A 66 -9.87 11.66 2.69
C ALA A 66 -10.15 10.74 3.89
N PRO A 67 -11.35 10.73 4.53
CA PRO A 67 -11.62 9.76 5.59
C PRO A 67 -11.62 8.32 5.07
N ILE A 68 -12.01 8.08 3.82
CA ILE A 68 -11.96 6.74 3.21
C ILE A 68 -10.52 6.24 3.11
N ILE A 69 -9.61 7.02 2.52
CA ILE A 69 -8.21 6.60 2.39
C ILE A 69 -7.52 6.44 3.75
N LEU A 70 -7.86 7.29 4.74
CA LEU A 70 -7.36 7.16 6.10
C LEU A 70 -7.86 5.90 6.80
N ALA A 71 -9.14 5.55 6.63
CA ALA A 71 -9.70 4.30 7.15
C ALA A 71 -9.00 3.08 6.51
N CYS A 72 -8.78 3.09 5.19
CA CYS A 72 -8.01 2.06 4.50
C CYS A 72 -6.59 1.95 5.05
N ALA A 73 -5.91 3.08 5.25
CA ALA A 73 -4.55 3.12 5.79
C ALA A 73 -4.47 2.56 7.22
N ILE A 74 -5.41 2.93 8.09
CA ILE A 74 -5.50 2.42 9.47
C ILE A 74 -5.74 0.91 9.46
N LEU A 75 -6.71 0.43 8.68
CA LEU A 75 -7.01 -1.00 8.57
C LEU A 75 -5.82 -1.79 8.02
N TYR A 76 -5.06 -1.21 7.08
CA TYR A 76 -3.86 -1.83 6.52
C TYR A 76 -2.67 -1.83 7.51
N ALA A 77 -2.55 -0.78 8.33
CA ALA A 77 -1.49 -0.65 9.33
C ALA A 77 -1.63 -1.65 10.48
N VAL A 78 -2.86 -1.95 10.91
CA VAL A 78 -3.13 -2.87 12.02
C VAL A 78 -2.96 -4.33 11.57
N PRO A 79 -2.03 -5.11 12.16
CA PRO A 79 -1.74 -6.48 11.71
C PRO A 79 -2.96 -7.41 11.67
N ALA A 80 -3.89 -7.24 12.61
CA ALA A 80 -5.11 -8.06 12.69
C ALA A 80 -6.08 -7.83 11.52
N THR A 81 -6.04 -6.66 10.89
CA THR A 81 -6.93 -6.27 9.78
C THR A 81 -6.18 -6.05 8.47
N ALA A 82 -4.87 -6.31 8.44
CA ALA A 82 -4.01 -5.90 7.33
C ALA A 82 -4.44 -6.47 5.97
N VAL A 83 -4.97 -7.70 5.92
CA VAL A 83 -5.49 -8.29 4.67
C VAL A 83 -6.73 -7.55 4.18
N LEU A 84 -7.68 -7.23 5.07
CA LEU A 84 -8.85 -6.41 4.74
C LEU A 84 -8.43 -5.01 4.27
N GLY A 85 -7.50 -4.39 5.00
CA GLY A 85 -6.92 -3.10 4.62
C GLY A 85 -6.30 -3.15 3.22
N ALA A 86 -5.54 -4.19 2.89
CA ALA A 86 -4.96 -4.35 1.56
C ALA A 86 -6.00 -4.46 0.44
N ILE A 87 -7.09 -5.18 0.67
CA ILE A 87 -8.21 -5.27 -0.29
C ILE A 87 -8.82 -3.89 -0.51
N LEU A 88 -9.10 -3.15 0.57
CA LEU A 88 -9.68 -1.82 0.48
C LEU A 88 -8.74 -0.81 -0.20
N VAL A 89 -7.44 -0.84 0.15
CA VAL A 89 -6.40 -0.04 -0.52
C VAL A 89 -6.34 -0.36 -2.01
N THR A 90 -6.43 -1.64 -2.40
CA THR A 90 -6.43 -2.05 -3.81
C THR A 90 -7.63 -1.47 -4.57
N GLY A 91 -8.82 -1.55 -3.98
CA GLY A 91 -10.03 -0.96 -4.57
C GLY A 91 -9.92 0.56 -4.71
N PHE A 92 -9.41 1.23 -3.68
CA PHE A 92 -9.21 2.69 -3.69
C PHE A 92 -8.21 3.11 -4.78
N LEU A 93 -7.03 2.48 -4.84
CA LEU A 93 -5.99 2.81 -5.81
C LEU A 93 -6.41 2.46 -7.24
N GLY A 94 -7.18 1.38 -7.44
CA GLY A 94 -7.78 1.07 -8.75
C GLY A 94 -8.76 2.15 -9.22
N GLY A 95 -9.55 2.71 -8.30
CA GLY A 95 -10.41 3.86 -8.58
C GLY A 95 -9.61 5.12 -8.97
N ALA A 96 -8.51 5.39 -8.26
CA ALA A 96 -7.61 6.49 -8.57
C ALA A 96 -6.98 6.35 -9.98
N ILE A 97 -6.47 5.16 -10.31
CA ILE A 97 -5.95 4.85 -11.65
C ILE A 97 -7.04 5.09 -12.71
N CYS A 98 -8.26 4.58 -12.49
CA CYS A 98 -9.36 4.77 -13.42
C CYS A 98 -9.71 6.25 -13.65
N ALA A 99 -9.63 7.08 -12.60
CA ALA A 99 -9.87 8.52 -12.72
C ALA A 99 -8.85 9.21 -13.64
N HIS A 100 -7.55 8.90 -13.48
CA HIS A 100 -6.49 9.45 -14.34
C HIS A 100 -6.55 8.91 -15.78
N VAL A 101 -6.84 7.61 -15.94
CA VAL A 101 -7.03 7.01 -17.28
C VAL A 101 -8.20 7.68 -18.00
N ARG A 102 -9.30 7.98 -17.30
CA ARG A 102 -10.51 8.57 -17.88
C ARG A 102 -10.26 9.95 -18.50
N ILE A 103 -9.38 10.74 -17.92
CA ILE A 103 -9.02 12.09 -18.42
C ILE A 103 -7.90 12.06 -19.48
N GLY A 104 -7.46 10.86 -19.90
CA GLY A 104 -6.45 10.68 -20.93
C GLY A 104 -5.00 10.77 -20.43
N GLU A 105 -4.80 10.83 -19.11
CA GLU A 105 -3.49 10.93 -18.46
C GLU A 105 -2.82 9.56 -18.27
N LEU A 106 -2.66 8.81 -19.36
CA LEU A 106 -1.98 7.52 -19.36
C LEU A 106 -0.49 7.69 -19.01
N GLY A 107 -0.05 7.01 -17.96
CA GLY A 107 1.33 7.05 -17.48
C GLY A 107 1.66 8.28 -16.63
N SER A 108 0.64 8.97 -16.10
CA SER A 108 0.85 10.10 -15.22
C SER A 108 1.53 9.68 -13.90
N PRO A 109 2.31 10.57 -13.26
CA PRO A 109 2.95 10.26 -11.97
C PRO A 109 1.96 9.73 -10.90
N PRO A 110 0.74 10.29 -10.73
CA PRO A 110 -0.23 9.77 -9.78
C PRO A 110 -0.72 8.35 -10.09
N GLU A 111 -0.89 8.02 -11.37
CA GLU A 111 -1.26 6.67 -11.81
C GLU A 111 -0.16 5.66 -11.46
N LEU A 112 1.09 5.99 -11.80
CA LEU A 112 2.25 5.14 -11.54
C LEU A 112 2.51 4.96 -10.04
N ILE A 113 2.35 6.02 -9.25
CA ILE A 113 2.44 5.95 -7.79
C ILE A 113 1.33 5.06 -7.24
N SER A 114 0.10 5.18 -7.73
CA SER A 114 -1.03 4.33 -7.31
C SER A 114 -0.77 2.85 -7.61
N LEU A 115 -0.26 2.56 -8.81
CA LEU A 115 0.11 1.20 -9.20
C LEU A 115 1.22 0.63 -8.31
N LEU A 116 2.28 1.43 -8.06
CA LEU A 116 3.39 1.06 -7.20
C LEU A 116 2.92 0.80 -5.76
N LEU A 117 2.08 1.67 -5.20
CA LEU A 117 1.52 1.49 -3.86
C LEU A 117 0.67 0.23 -3.77
N GLY A 118 -0.13 -0.09 -4.80
CA GLY A 118 -0.89 -1.33 -4.86
C GLY A 118 0.02 -2.57 -4.84
N ALA A 119 1.10 -2.54 -5.63
CA ALA A 119 2.09 -3.61 -5.66
C ALA A 119 2.83 -3.76 -4.32
N LEU A 120 3.26 -2.64 -3.70
CA LEU A 120 3.91 -2.64 -2.39
C LEU A 120 2.99 -3.11 -1.27
N THR A 121 1.69 -2.85 -1.36
CA THR A 121 0.68 -3.30 -0.40
C THR A 121 0.65 -4.82 -0.31
N TRP A 122 0.51 -5.50 -1.45
CA TRP A 122 0.51 -6.96 -1.49
C TRP A 122 1.90 -7.57 -1.33
N GLY A 123 2.93 -6.96 -1.91
CA GLY A 123 4.33 -7.39 -1.76
C GLY A 123 4.79 -7.37 -0.29
N GLY A 124 4.41 -6.33 0.46
CA GLY A 124 4.72 -6.23 1.88
C GLY A 124 4.06 -7.32 2.72
N LEU A 125 2.78 -7.60 2.44
CA LEU A 125 2.04 -8.72 3.06
C LEU A 125 2.62 -10.08 2.69
N TYR A 126 2.90 -10.30 1.41
CA TYR A 126 3.47 -11.55 0.91
C TYR A 126 4.84 -11.86 1.54
N ALA A 127 5.67 -10.83 1.74
CA ALA A 127 6.98 -10.99 2.37
C ALA A 127 6.87 -11.35 3.86
N ARG A 128 5.91 -10.77 4.59
CA ARG A 128 5.81 -10.92 6.06
C ARG A 128 4.85 -11.99 6.57
N ASP A 129 3.85 -12.41 5.78
CA ASP A 129 2.80 -13.33 6.23
C ASP A 129 2.78 -14.63 5.43
N ALA A 130 3.05 -15.76 6.12
CA ALA A 130 3.03 -17.08 5.51
C ALA A 130 1.63 -17.53 5.07
N ARG A 131 0.57 -17.05 5.72
CA ARG A 131 -0.83 -17.37 5.36
C ARG A 131 -1.19 -16.73 4.02
N VAL A 132 -0.76 -15.49 3.80
CA VAL A 132 -0.95 -14.81 2.51
C VAL A 132 -0.22 -15.54 1.39
N ARG A 133 1.01 -16.01 1.63
CA ARG A 133 1.75 -16.84 0.65
C ARG A 133 1.06 -18.17 0.35
N ALA A 134 0.40 -18.78 1.33
CA ALA A 134 -0.34 -20.01 1.15
C ALA A 134 -1.62 -19.81 0.30
N LEU A 135 -2.26 -18.63 0.41
CA LEU A 135 -3.46 -18.29 -0.37
C LEU A 135 -3.14 -17.84 -1.81
N LEU A 136 -1.99 -17.20 -2.02
CA LEU A 136 -1.53 -16.71 -3.32
C LEU A 136 -0.22 -17.38 -3.71
N PRO A 137 -0.23 -18.69 -4.05
CA PRO A 137 0.98 -19.36 -4.48
C PRO A 137 1.45 -18.76 -5.81
N LEU A 138 2.56 -18.01 -5.78
CA LEU A 138 3.24 -17.63 -7.00
C LEU A 138 3.80 -18.91 -7.62
N ILE A 139 3.26 -19.27 -8.80
CA ILE A 139 3.72 -20.42 -9.57
C ILE A 139 5.21 -20.18 -9.88
N ARG A 140 6.05 -21.13 -9.48
CA ARG A 140 7.48 -21.15 -9.82
C ARG A 140 7.69 -21.79 -11.18
#